data_AF-A0A379Y1E3-F1
#
_entry.id   AF-A0A379Y1E3-F1
#
_cell.length_a   1.000
_cell.length_b   1.000
_cell.length_c   1.000
_cell.angle_alpha   90.00
_cell.angle_beta   90.00
_cell.angle_gamma   90.00
#
_symmetry.space_group_name_H-M   'P 1'
#
loop_
_entity.id
_entity.type
_entity.pdbx_description
1 polymer ?
#
loop_
_entity_poly.entity_id
_entity_poly.type
_entity_poly.pdbx_seq_one_letter_code
_entity_poly.pdbx_strand_id
1 'polypeptide(L)'
;MRIANIAWLALLLTGLAHGSTIDEIAALQKNAGVNWTPSATSVPAPQPAAAPRWFTLSNGARVNLNDWKVVLFMQGHCPYCHQFDPLLKALSERVGFSVFAYTFDGQGDATFPEAIPAPPEVMRTFFPGLPVASPTTFLVNVNTLATYPMIQGGQR
;
A
#
# COMPACT_ATOMS: atom_id res chain seq x y z
N MET A 1 -62.68 -44.50 -22.91
CA MET A 1 -62.38 -44.78 -24.32
C MET A 1 -61.60 -43.60 -24.89
N ARG A 2 -60.27 -43.75 -25.06
CA ARG A 2 -59.30 -42.96 -25.87
C ARG A 2 -59.28 -41.43 -25.60
N ILE A 3 -58.17 -40.75 -25.33
CA ILE A 3 -56.88 -40.69 -26.04
C ILE A 3 -55.79 -40.25 -25.04
N ALA A 4 -54.56 -40.73 -25.26
CA ALA A 4 -53.42 -40.76 -24.34
C ALA A 4 -52.53 -39.49 -24.35
N ASN A 5 -51.98 -39.16 -23.17
CA ASN A 5 -50.58 -38.80 -22.87
C ASN A 5 -49.70 -38.21 -23.99
N ILE A 6 -49.57 -36.87 -24.10
CA ILE A 6 -48.39 -36.17 -24.66
C ILE A 6 -48.27 -34.76 -24.02
N ALA A 7 -47.03 -34.34 -23.70
CA ALA A 7 -46.54 -33.01 -23.25
C ALA A 7 -46.71 -32.70 -21.76
N TRP A 8 -45.84 -33.10 -20.81
CA TRP A 8 -44.38 -32.85 -20.68
C TRP A 8 -43.90 -31.49 -21.23
N LEU A 9 -43.40 -30.65 -20.30
CA LEU A 9 -42.56 -29.46 -20.49
C LEU A 9 -43.19 -28.24 -21.18
N ALA A 10 -43.60 -27.23 -20.39
CA ALA A 10 -43.46 -25.84 -20.80
C ALA A 10 -43.33 -24.90 -19.60
N LEU A 11 -42.17 -24.23 -19.52
CA LEU A 11 -41.91 -22.92 -18.92
C LEU A 11 -41.75 -22.76 -17.40
N LEU A 12 -40.67 -23.35 -16.87
CA LEU A 12 -39.70 -22.62 -16.04
C LEU A 12 -38.88 -21.71 -16.97
N LEU A 13 -38.92 -20.37 -16.86
CA LEU A 13 -37.89 -19.42 -17.35
C LEU A 13 -38.32 -17.95 -17.14
N THR A 14 -38.37 -17.46 -15.90
CA THR A 14 -38.22 -16.03 -15.64
C THR A 14 -36.72 -15.74 -15.50
N GLY A 15 -36.11 -15.38 -16.62
CA GLY A 15 -34.67 -15.09 -16.73
C GLY A 15 -34.28 -13.80 -16.00
N LEU A 16 -33.19 -13.89 -15.25
CA LEU A 16 -32.45 -12.78 -14.66
C LEU A 16 -31.90 -11.88 -15.77
N ALA A 17 -32.37 -10.64 -15.85
CA ALA A 17 -31.73 -9.60 -16.65
C ALA A 17 -30.45 -9.14 -15.94
N HIS A 18 -29.31 -9.73 -16.30
CA HIS A 18 -28.00 -9.15 -16.00
C HIS A 18 -27.67 -8.14 -17.11
N GLY A 19 -27.94 -6.85 -16.84
CA GLY A 19 -27.34 -5.78 -17.63
C GLY A 19 -25.84 -5.74 -17.33
N SER A 20 -25.01 -6.16 -18.28
CA SER A 20 -23.55 -6.07 -18.17
C SER A 20 -23.12 -4.60 -18.13
N THR A 21 -22.61 -4.16 -16.98
CA THR A 21 -22.01 -2.82 -16.77
C THR A 21 -20.80 -2.55 -17.67
N ILE A 22 -20.28 -3.57 -18.34
CA ILE A 22 -19.12 -3.48 -19.23
C ILE A 22 -19.43 -2.64 -20.49
N ASP A 23 -20.61 -2.79 -21.08
CA ASP A 23 -20.95 -2.05 -22.30
C ASP A 23 -21.18 -0.55 -22.03
N GLU A 24 -21.68 -0.22 -20.84
CA GLU A 24 -21.87 1.16 -20.39
C GLU A 24 -20.53 1.88 -20.17
N ILE A 25 -19.54 1.19 -19.58
CA ILE A 25 -18.18 1.73 -19.42
C ILE A 25 -17.54 1.98 -20.80
N ALA A 26 -17.68 1.04 -21.74
CA ALA A 26 -17.14 1.18 -23.09
C ALA A 26 -17.77 2.36 -23.85
N ALA A 27 -19.07 2.58 -23.68
CA ALA A 27 -19.78 3.71 -24.28
C ALA A 27 -19.33 5.06 -23.70
N LEU A 28 -19.09 5.14 -22.38
CA LEU A 28 -18.57 6.35 -21.73
C LEU A 28 -17.15 6.68 -22.20
N GLN A 29 -16.29 5.67 -22.41
CA GLN A 29 -14.93 5.87 -22.93
C GLN A 29 -14.92 6.44 -24.36
N LYS A 30 -15.85 5.98 -25.21
CA LYS A 30 -15.96 6.44 -26.60
C LYS A 30 -16.31 7.93 -26.72
N ASN A 31 -17.12 8.45 -25.80
CA ASN A 31 -17.50 9.87 -25.79
C ASN A 31 -16.45 10.77 -25.12
N ALA A 32 -15.58 10.20 -24.29
CA ALA A 32 -14.61 10.98 -23.50
C ALA A 32 -13.44 11.55 -24.33
N GLY A 33 -13.32 11.25 -25.63
CA GLY A 33 -12.27 11.81 -26.50
C GLY A 33 -10.83 11.50 -26.06
N VAL A 34 -10.65 10.58 -25.11
CA VAL A 34 -9.34 10.17 -24.62
C VAL A 34 -8.78 9.12 -25.58
N ASN A 35 -7.90 9.55 -26.48
CA ASN A 35 -7.05 8.63 -27.24
C ASN A 35 -6.02 7.99 -26.29
N TRP A 36 -6.45 6.98 -25.53
CA TRP A 36 -5.53 5.97 -25.02
C TRP A 36 -5.11 5.10 -26.20
N THR A 37 -3.99 5.44 -26.85
CA THR A 37 -3.22 4.39 -27.53
C THR A 37 -2.77 3.44 -26.43
N PRO A 38 -3.15 2.15 -26.45
CA PRO A 38 -2.49 1.19 -25.61
C PRO A 38 -1.07 1.07 -26.18
N SER A 39 -0.15 1.89 -25.66
CA SER A 39 1.21 1.40 -25.53
C SER A 39 1.05 0.06 -24.84
N ALA A 40 1.48 -1.00 -25.51
CA ALA A 40 1.63 -2.32 -24.91
C ALA A 40 2.72 -2.21 -23.84
N THR A 41 2.46 -1.43 -22.79
CA THR A 41 3.10 -1.60 -21.51
C THR A 41 2.52 -2.93 -21.04
N SER A 42 3.27 -3.98 -21.32
CA SER A 42 3.11 -5.28 -20.68
C SER A 42 2.72 -5.01 -19.24
N VAL A 43 1.50 -5.36 -18.84
CA VAL A 43 1.18 -5.52 -17.42
C VAL A 43 2.29 -6.42 -16.90
N PRO A 44 3.18 -5.95 -16.01
CA PRO A 44 4.27 -6.78 -15.54
C PRO A 44 3.64 -8.05 -14.98
N ALA A 45 4.05 -9.21 -15.49
CA ALA A 45 3.64 -10.48 -14.92
C ALA A 45 3.84 -10.40 -13.40
N PRO A 46 2.93 -10.97 -12.58
CA PRO A 46 3.04 -10.94 -11.13
C PRO A 46 4.47 -11.31 -10.72
N GLN A 47 5.22 -10.35 -10.20
CA GLN A 47 6.60 -10.60 -9.79
C GLN A 47 6.55 -11.68 -8.70
N PRO A 48 7.39 -12.72 -8.77
CA PRO A 48 7.48 -13.71 -7.71
C PRO A 48 7.69 -13.00 -6.36
N ALA A 49 6.96 -13.44 -5.34
CA ALA A 49 7.10 -12.90 -3.99
C ALA A 49 8.59 -12.91 -3.60
N ALA A 50 9.09 -11.77 -3.10
CA ALA A 50 10.49 -11.62 -2.73
C ALA A 50 10.92 -12.72 -1.75
N ALA A 51 12.11 -13.30 -1.97
CA ALA A 51 12.63 -14.36 -1.12
C ALA A 51 12.65 -13.91 0.37
N PRO A 52 12.23 -14.78 1.31
CA PRO A 52 12.15 -14.41 2.73
C PRO A 52 13.49 -13.92 3.29
N ARG A 53 13.44 -12.85 4.09
CA ARG A 53 14.61 -12.28 4.77
C ARG A 53 14.51 -12.58 6.26
N TRP A 54 15.03 -13.72 6.68
CA TRP A 54 14.93 -14.14 8.09
C TRP A 54 15.87 -13.34 9.00
N PHE A 55 15.31 -12.80 10.08
CA PHE A 55 16.05 -12.16 11.16
C PHE A 55 15.75 -12.85 12.49
N THR A 56 16.79 -13.08 13.30
CA THR A 56 16.67 -13.70 14.62
C THR A 56 16.65 -12.61 15.69
N LEU A 57 15.57 -12.55 16.45
CA LEU A 57 15.40 -11.65 17.58
C LEU A 57 16.22 -12.11 18.79
N SER A 58 16.41 -11.22 19.76
CA SER A 58 17.16 -11.50 20.99
C SER A 58 16.57 -12.64 21.83
N ASN A 59 15.27 -12.90 21.71
CA ASN A 59 14.56 -14.01 22.35
C ASN A 59 14.61 -15.32 21.54
N GLY A 60 15.37 -15.37 20.44
CA GLY A 60 15.48 -16.54 19.56
C GLY A 60 14.36 -16.71 18.53
N ALA A 61 13.30 -15.91 18.60
CA ALA A 61 12.24 -15.94 17.59
C ALA A 61 12.78 -15.48 16.23
N ARG A 62 12.26 -16.05 15.14
CA ARG A 62 12.61 -15.68 13.77
C ARG A 62 11.46 -14.95 13.12
N VAL A 63 11.76 -13.83 12.49
CA VAL A 63 10.79 -13.03 11.73
C VAL A 63 11.26 -12.86 10.29
N ASN A 64 10.33 -12.84 9.35
CA ASN A 64 10.63 -12.48 7.96
C ASN A 64 10.55 -10.96 7.83
N LEU A 65 11.66 -10.29 7.55
CA LEU A 65 11.72 -8.83 7.42
C LEU A 65 10.90 -8.29 6.24
N ASN A 66 10.53 -9.13 5.27
CA ASN A 66 9.62 -8.72 4.20
C ASN A 66 8.20 -8.42 4.73
N ASP A 67 7.84 -8.98 5.88
CA ASP A 67 6.53 -8.75 6.50
C ASP A 67 6.47 -7.41 7.26
N TRP A 68 7.58 -6.66 7.30
CA TRP A 68 7.72 -5.45 8.11
C TRP A 68 8.33 -4.29 7.33
N LYS A 69 7.86 -3.10 7.64
CA LYS A 69 8.35 -1.84 7.08
C LYS A 69 8.49 -0.81 8.18
N VAL A 70 9.60 -0.08 8.17
CA VAL A 70 9.75 1.11 9.01
C VAL A 70 9.19 2.29 8.23
N VAL A 71 8.14 2.91 8.73
CA VAL A 71 7.58 4.14 8.17
C VAL A 71 8.18 5.33 8.91
N LEU A 72 8.95 6.16 8.22
CA LEU A 72 9.55 7.39 8.70
C LEU A 72 8.66 8.56 8.31
N PHE A 73 8.41 9.47 9.25
CA PHE A 73 7.85 10.79 9.02
C PHE A 73 8.93 11.82 9.33
N MET A 74 9.25 12.66 8.35
CA MET A 74 10.36 13.63 8.42
C MET A 74 9.97 14.99 7.84
N GLN A 75 10.91 15.94 7.83
CA GLN A 75 10.81 17.21 7.12
C GLN A 75 12.18 17.49 6.48
N GLY A 76 12.19 18.02 5.26
CA GLY A 76 13.44 18.31 4.56
C GLY A 76 14.34 19.31 5.31
N HIS A 77 13.75 20.23 6.07
CA HIS A 77 14.48 21.28 6.81
C HIS A 77 14.78 20.93 8.28
N CYS A 78 14.47 19.70 8.72
CA CYS A 78 14.59 19.28 10.11
C CYS A 78 16.05 18.92 10.45
N PRO A 79 16.74 19.67 11.35
CA PRO A 79 18.15 19.42 11.65
C PRO A 79 18.42 18.03 12.24
N TYR A 80 17.49 17.52 13.04
CA TYR A 80 17.63 16.20 13.64
C TYR A 80 17.40 15.07 12.63
N CYS A 81 16.56 15.30 11.61
CA CYS A 81 16.32 14.36 10.52
C CYS A 81 17.60 14.15 9.72
N HIS A 82 18.33 15.22 9.39
CA HIS A 82 19.64 15.11 8.73
C HIS A 82 20.70 14.30 9.50
N GLN A 83 20.53 14.14 10.82
CA GLN A 83 21.42 13.30 11.64
C GLN A 83 20.89 11.86 11.74
N PHE A 84 19.58 11.70 11.88
CA PHE A 84 18.94 10.41 12.10
C PHE A 84 18.78 9.59 10.82
N ASP A 85 18.41 10.24 9.72
CA ASP A 85 18.04 9.58 8.47
C ASP A 85 19.20 8.76 7.88
N PRO A 86 20.46 9.25 7.82
CA PRO A 86 21.60 8.44 7.39
C PRO A 86 21.82 7.20 8.26
N LEU A 87 21.59 7.31 9.58
CA LEU A 87 21.73 6.19 10.51
C LEU A 87 20.64 5.14 10.28
N LEU A 88 19.40 5.57 10.10
CA LEU A 88 18.28 4.69 9.79
C LEU A 88 18.50 3.96 8.46
N LYS A 89 18.95 4.68 7.42
CA LYS A 89 19.26 4.13 6.11
C LYS A 89 20.38 3.09 6.17
N ALA A 90 21.49 3.40 6.83
CA ALA A 90 22.60 2.46 7.00
C ALA A 90 22.18 1.20 7.80
N LEU A 91 21.33 1.37 8.81
CA LEU A 91 20.79 0.25 9.58
C LEU A 91 19.84 -0.62 8.74
N SER A 92 18.97 0.00 7.94
CA SER A 92 18.07 -0.67 7.00
C SER A 92 18.84 -1.52 6.01
N GLU A 93 19.94 -1.01 5.46
CA GLU A 93 20.78 -1.74 4.52
C GLU A 93 21.53 -2.90 5.18
N ARG A 94 22.06 -2.67 6.38
CA ARG A 94 22.77 -3.70 7.15
C ARG A 94 21.86 -4.84 7.58
N VAL A 95 20.69 -4.53 8.12
CA VAL A 95 19.77 -5.52 8.70
C VAL A 95 18.86 -6.11 7.64
N GLY A 96 18.42 -5.29 6.70
CA GLY A 96 17.59 -5.70 5.59
C GLY A 96 16.08 -5.49 5.75
N PHE A 97 15.65 -4.56 6.60
CA PHE A 97 14.26 -4.12 6.60
C PHE A 97 14.05 -2.98 5.60
N SER A 98 12.83 -2.80 5.12
CA SER A 98 12.49 -1.69 4.23
C SER A 98 12.11 -0.44 5.00
N VAL A 99 12.47 0.74 4.49
CA VAL A 99 12.02 2.03 5.00
C VAL A 99 11.05 2.66 3.99
N PHE A 100 10.05 3.38 4.47
CA PHE A 100 9.17 4.23 3.66
C PHE A 100 9.11 5.61 4.30
N ALA A 101 9.45 6.65 3.55
CA ALA A 101 9.53 8.00 4.06
C ALA A 101 8.33 8.84 3.62
N TYR A 102 7.64 9.41 4.60
CA TYR A 102 6.71 10.50 4.44
C TYR A 102 7.36 11.82 4.87
N THR A 103 6.92 12.91 4.26
CA THR A 103 7.31 14.27 4.65
C THR A 103 6.10 15.11 5.08
N PHE A 104 6.27 15.92 6.12
CA PHE A 104 5.27 16.92 6.52
C PHE A 104 5.35 18.23 5.75
N ASP A 105 6.53 18.59 5.24
CA ASP A 105 6.76 19.86 4.51
C ASP A 105 6.81 19.69 2.99
N GLY A 106 6.57 18.46 2.51
CA GLY A 106 6.58 18.14 1.09
C GLY A 106 7.98 18.05 0.47
N GLN A 107 9.04 18.14 1.29
CA GLN A 107 10.42 18.03 0.87
C GLN A 107 11.06 16.78 1.49
N GLY A 108 11.78 15.99 0.68
CA GLY A 108 12.72 14.97 1.13
C GLY A 108 14.06 15.57 1.59
N ASP A 109 14.90 14.76 2.21
CA ASP A 109 16.28 15.15 2.54
C ASP A 109 17.30 14.44 1.62
N ALA A 110 18.60 14.61 1.87
CA ALA A 110 19.64 13.97 1.06
C ALA A 110 19.63 12.43 1.16
N THR A 111 19.06 11.87 2.24
CA THR A 111 19.01 10.44 2.50
C THR A 111 17.75 9.80 1.91
N PHE A 112 16.62 10.50 2.03
CA PHE A 112 15.31 10.10 1.53
C PHE A 112 14.75 11.19 0.59
N PRO A 113 15.37 11.42 -0.58
CA PRO A 113 14.94 12.46 -1.52
C PRO A 113 13.56 12.16 -2.13
N GLU A 114 13.15 10.90 -2.13
CA GLU A 114 11.85 10.43 -2.65
C GLU A 114 10.75 10.42 -1.59
N ALA A 115 10.97 11.03 -0.42
CA ALA A 115 9.92 11.12 0.60
C ALA A 115 8.68 11.83 0.04
N ILE A 116 7.50 11.22 0.20
CA ILE A 116 6.26 11.77 -0.33
C ILE A 116 5.47 12.53 0.76
N PRO A 117 4.69 13.56 0.40
CA PRO A 117 3.84 14.25 1.38
C PRO A 117 2.91 13.26 2.10
N ALA A 118 2.80 13.37 3.43
CA ALA A 118 1.88 12.57 4.23
C ALA A 118 0.43 13.03 3.99
N PRO A 119 -0.45 12.20 3.39
CA PRO A 119 -1.86 12.56 3.23
C PRO A 119 -2.57 12.68 4.59
N PRO A 120 -3.66 13.47 4.70
CA PRO A 120 -4.41 13.62 5.95
C PRO A 120 -4.86 12.28 6.57
N GLU A 121 -5.20 11.31 5.74
CA GLU A 121 -5.62 9.96 6.14
C GLU A 121 -4.49 9.22 6.83
N VAL A 122 -3.27 9.30 6.28
CA VAL A 122 -2.07 8.73 6.88
C VAL A 122 -1.78 9.41 8.22
N MET A 123 -1.89 10.74 8.29
CA MET A 123 -1.70 11.47 9.55
C MET A 123 -2.66 11.00 10.65
N ARG A 124 -3.94 10.81 10.31
CA ARG A 124 -4.96 10.32 11.26
C ARG A 124 -4.70 8.89 11.72
N THR A 125 -4.17 8.03 10.85
CA THR A 125 -3.85 6.63 11.19
C THR A 125 -2.61 6.51 12.06
N PHE A 126 -1.56 7.28 11.77
CA PHE A 126 -0.26 7.13 12.43
C PHE A 126 -0.13 7.97 13.71
N PHE A 127 -0.85 9.09 13.82
CA PHE A 127 -0.78 9.98 14.98
C PHE A 127 -2.10 10.10 15.77
N PRO A 128 -2.84 9.01 16.07
CA PRO A 128 -4.05 9.09 16.87
C PRO A 128 -3.68 9.40 18.32
N GLY A 129 -3.76 10.68 18.70
CA GLY A 129 -3.41 11.16 20.03
C GLY A 129 -1.90 11.26 20.30
N LEU A 130 -1.06 11.04 19.29
CA LEU A 130 0.38 11.32 19.37
C LEU A 130 0.65 12.75 18.87
N PRO A 131 1.56 13.50 19.50
CA PRO A 131 1.99 14.78 18.96
C PRO A 131 2.67 14.54 17.61
N VAL A 132 2.47 15.44 16.65
CA VAL A 132 3.16 15.38 15.35
C VAL A 132 4.57 15.94 15.53
N ALA A 133 5.59 15.10 15.37
CA ALA A 133 7.00 15.47 15.53
C ALA A 133 7.87 14.89 14.43
N SER A 134 8.99 15.53 14.15
CA SER A 134 9.95 15.11 13.13
C SER A 134 11.34 14.88 13.74
N PRO A 135 12.03 13.76 13.45
CA PRO A 135 11.52 12.58 12.77
C PRO A 135 10.65 11.74 13.72
N THR A 136 9.65 11.04 13.18
CA THR A 136 8.92 9.97 13.90
C THR A 136 8.96 8.69 13.08
N THR A 137 9.22 7.54 13.71
CA THR A 137 9.22 6.24 13.03
C THR A 137 8.21 5.28 13.64
N PHE A 138 7.61 4.48 12.77
CA PHE A 138 6.69 3.41 13.13
C PHE A 138 7.13 2.09 12.49
N LEU A 139 6.93 1.00 13.21
CA LEU A 139 7.04 -0.35 12.65
C LEU A 139 5.65 -0.79 12.17
N VAL A 140 5.54 -1.13 10.89
CA VAL A 140 4.29 -1.55 10.27
C VAL A 140 4.41 -2.96 9.74
N ASN A 141 3.47 -3.82 10.11
CA ASN A 141 3.32 -5.12 9.46
C ASN A 141 2.60 -4.93 8.11
N VAL A 142 3.18 -5.42 7.02
CA VAL A 142 2.62 -5.20 5.68
C VAL A 142 1.38 -6.06 5.39
N ASN A 143 1.21 -7.16 6.12
CA ASN A 143 0.09 -8.09 5.93
C ASN A 143 -1.14 -7.69 6.75
N THR A 144 -0.93 -7.16 7.96
CA THR A 144 -2.01 -6.80 8.89
C THR A 144 -2.24 -5.30 9.05
N LEU A 145 -1.29 -4.47 8.56
CA LEU A 145 -1.24 -3.02 8.78
C LEU A 145 -1.14 -2.62 10.27
N ALA A 146 -0.85 -3.58 11.15
CA ALA A 146 -0.57 -3.29 12.56
C ALA A 146 0.63 -2.34 12.66
N THR A 147 0.44 -1.23 13.36
CA THR A 147 1.37 -0.10 13.41
C THR A 147 1.79 0.13 14.86
N TYR A 148 3.10 0.15 15.09
CA TYR A 148 3.70 0.31 16.42
C TYR A 148 4.65 1.51 16.42
N PRO A 149 4.46 2.51 17.29
CA PRO A 149 5.40 3.63 17.39
C PRO A 149 6.76 3.15 17.86
N MET A 150 7.84 3.65 17.25
CA MET A 150 9.22 3.27 17.60
C MET A 150 9.98 4.41 18.26
N ILE A 151 10.28 5.46 17.48
CA ILE A 151 11.08 6.60 17.92
C ILE A 151 10.34 7.86 17.50
N GLN A 152 10.29 8.83 18.41
CA GLN A 152 9.85 10.19 18.12
C GLN A 152 10.93 11.16 18.56
N GLY A 153 11.44 11.96 17.63
CA GLY A 153 12.35 13.05 17.91
C GLY A 153 11.69 14.14 18.76
N GLY A 154 12.50 14.82 19.56
CA GLY A 154 12.01 15.91 20.40
C GLY A 154 11.66 17.16 19.59
N GLN A 155 10.62 17.87 20.04
CA GLN A 155 10.27 19.20 19.58
C GLN A 155 11.31 20.19 20.14
N ARG A 156 12.06 20.89 19.30
CA ARG A 156 12.60 22.20 19.68
C ARG A 156 12.15 23.21 18.66
#